data_AF-A0A514KFB8-F1
#
_entry.id   AF-A0A514KFB8-F1
#
_cell.length_a   1.000
_cell.length_b   1.000
_cell.length_c   1.000
_cell.angle_alpha   90.00
_cell.angle_beta   90.00
_cell.angle_gamma   90.00
#
_symmetry.space_group_name_H-M   'P 1'
#
loop_
_entity.id
_entity.type
_entity.pdbx_description
1 polymer ?
#
loop_
_entity_poly.entity_id
_entity_poly.type
_entity_poly.pdbx_seq_one_letter_code
_entity_poly.pdbx_strand_id
1 'polypeptide(L)'
;KAVGKVLPELNGKLTGMSFRVPTPNVSVVDLTCRLEKGASYDEVKAVIKAASEGPLKGIMGYTEDDVVSTDFVGDSRSSIFDAKAGIALNKAFHKLVS
;
A
#
# COMPACT_ATOMS: atom_id res chain seq x y z
N LYS A 1 -0.41 1.06 -15.33
CA LYS A 1 -0.01 0.46 -16.63
C LYS A 1 0.75 -0.86 -16.49
N ALA A 2 1.87 -0.93 -15.74
CA ALA A 2 2.62 -2.19 -15.55
C ALA A 2 1.87 -3.21 -14.67
N VAL A 3 1.20 -2.76 -13.61
CA VAL A 3 0.38 -3.64 -12.74
C VAL A 3 -0.66 -4.42 -13.56
N GLY A 4 -1.31 -3.77 -14.53
CA GLY A 4 -2.28 -4.43 -15.42
C GLY A 4 -1.70 -5.51 -16.33
N LYS A 5 -0.38 -5.62 -16.47
CA LYS A 5 0.26 -6.72 -17.21
C LYS A 5 0.43 -7.98 -16.36
N VAL A 6 0.66 -7.81 -15.06
CA VAL A 6 0.84 -8.92 -14.10
C VAL A 6 -0.47 -9.33 -13.42
N LEU A 7 -1.41 -8.40 -13.31
CA LEU A 7 -2.78 -8.59 -12.83
C LEU A 7 -3.77 -8.09 -13.91
N PRO A 8 -4.12 -8.95 -14.90
CA PRO A 8 -4.95 -8.57 -16.04
C PRO A 8 -6.31 -7.96 -15.65
N GLU A 9 -6.88 -8.35 -14.52
CA GLU A 9 -8.13 -7.82 -13.95
C GLU A 9 -8.06 -6.34 -13.53
N LEU A 10 -6.84 -5.82 -13.38
CA LEU A 10 -6.53 -4.41 -13.10
C LEU A 10 -6.08 -3.63 -14.35
N ASN A 11 -6.08 -4.25 -15.52
CA ASN A 11 -5.67 -3.58 -16.75
C ASN A 11 -6.59 -2.40 -17.08
N GLY A 12 -5.99 -1.26 -17.44
CA GLY A 12 -6.71 -0.01 -17.68
C GLY A 12 -7.28 0.70 -16.44
N LYS A 13 -7.27 0.06 -15.26
CA LYS A 13 -7.86 0.63 -14.03
C LYS A 13 -6.87 1.44 -13.18
N LEU A 14 -5.58 1.18 -13.33
CA LEU A 14 -4.52 1.81 -12.53
C LEU A 14 -3.54 2.62 -13.39
N THR A 15 -3.37 3.87 -12.99
CA THR A 15 -2.33 4.80 -13.47
C THR A 15 -1.78 5.59 -12.28
N GLY A 16 -0.72 6.37 -12.49
CA GLY A 16 -0.13 7.17 -11.42
C GLY A 16 0.81 8.24 -11.95
N MET A 17 1.29 9.05 -11.02
CA MET A 17 2.34 10.04 -11.21
C MET A 17 3.38 9.88 -10.09
N SER A 18 4.53 10.54 -10.23
CA SER A 18 5.61 10.46 -9.25
C SER A 18 6.20 11.83 -8.98
N PHE A 19 6.55 12.09 -7.72
CA PHE A 19 7.36 13.23 -7.33
C PHE A 19 8.77 12.76 -6.97
N ARG A 20 9.78 13.56 -7.33
CA ARG A 20 11.15 13.36 -6.86
C ARG A 20 11.41 14.31 -5.70
N VAL A 21 11.98 13.80 -4.63
CA VAL A 21 12.30 14.53 -3.40
C VAL A 21 13.76 14.25 -3.03
N PRO A 22 14.44 15.12 -2.26
CA PRO A 22 15.85 14.95 -1.91
C PRO A 22 16.03 13.94 -0.75
N THR A 23 15.60 12.69 -0.94
CA THR A 23 15.82 11.58 -0.01
C THR A 23 16.80 10.57 -0.62
N PRO A 24 17.77 10.05 0.15
CA PRO A 24 18.84 9.20 -0.38
C PRO A 24 18.35 7.81 -0.78
N ASN A 25 17.36 7.27 -0.08
CA ASN A 25 16.79 5.95 -0.32
C ASN A 25 15.35 5.89 0.25
N VAL A 26 14.65 4.81 -0.08
CA VAL A 26 13.25 4.54 0.26
C VAL A 26 12.29 5.44 -0.51
N SER A 27 11.20 4.84 -0.97
CA SER A 27 10.12 5.49 -1.71
C SER A 27 8.81 5.11 -1.07
N VAL A 28 7.78 5.93 -1.30
CA VAL A 28 6.43 5.71 -0.79
C VAL A 28 5.44 5.69 -1.93
N VAL A 29 4.48 4.78 -1.85
CA VAL A 29 3.33 4.69 -2.75
C VAL A 29 2.09 5.14 -1.99
N ASP A 30 1.42 6.15 -2.54
CA ASP A 30 0.07 6.55 -2.17
C ASP A 30 -0.91 5.97 -3.21
N LEU A 31 -1.61 4.91 -2.83
CA LEU A 31 -2.67 4.32 -3.65
C LEU A 31 -4.02 4.89 -3.22
N THR A 32 -4.55 5.80 -4.03
CA THR A 32 -5.94 6.25 -3.89
C THR A 32 -6.83 5.41 -4.81
N CYS A 33 -7.75 4.63 -4.23
CA CYS A 33 -8.58 3.69 -4.98
C CYS A 33 -10.05 3.71 -4.55
N ARG A 34 -10.92 3.36 -5.49
CA ARG A 34 -12.35 3.13 -5.24
C ARG A 34 -12.66 1.64 -5.26
N LEU A 35 -13.24 1.14 -4.17
CA LEU A 35 -13.69 -0.24 -4.03
C LEU A 35 -15.13 -0.39 -4.56
N GLU A 36 -15.40 -1.53 -5.19
CA GLU A 36 -16.76 -1.90 -5.61
C GLU A 36 -17.58 -2.36 -4.39
N LYS A 37 -17.03 -3.30 -3.61
CA LYS A 37 -17.57 -3.69 -2.31
C LYS A 37 -16.99 -2.78 -1.23
N GLY A 38 -17.85 -1.97 -0.62
CA GLY A 38 -17.43 -1.07 0.45
C GLY A 38 -16.90 -1.82 1.68
N ALA A 39 -15.89 -1.26 2.32
CA ALA A 39 -15.25 -1.75 3.53
C ALA A 39 -14.83 -0.57 4.42
N SER A 40 -14.85 -0.77 5.73
CA SER A 40 -14.20 0.12 6.70
C SER A 40 -12.69 0.05 6.57
N TYR A 41 -12.00 1.09 7.03
CA TYR A 41 -10.53 1.11 7.00
C TYR A 41 -9.93 -0.01 7.88
N ASP A 42 -10.58 -0.34 9.00
CA ASP A 42 -10.14 -1.44 9.87
C ASP A 42 -10.26 -2.81 9.20
N GLU A 43 -11.32 -3.05 8.41
CA GLU A 43 -11.44 -4.27 7.60
C GLU A 43 -10.34 -4.36 6.53
N VAL A 44 -10.02 -3.24 5.87
CA VAL A 44 -8.92 -3.19 4.90
C VAL A 44 -7.58 -3.50 5.57
N LYS A 45 -7.29 -2.86 6.72
CA LYS A 45 -6.10 -3.13 7.53
C LYS A 45 -5.99 -4.60 7.92
N ALA A 46 -7.08 -5.20 8.38
CA ALA A 46 -7.10 -6.59 8.81
C ALA A 46 -6.78 -7.56 7.66
N VAL A 47 -7.34 -7.32 6.46
CA VAL A 47 -7.05 -8.13 5.27
C VAL A 47 -5.59 -8.00 4.83
N ILE A 48 -5.05 -6.78 4.83
CA ILE A 48 -3.64 -6.56 4.46
C ILE A 48 -2.71 -7.22 5.47
N LYS A 49 -2.98 -7.08 6.77
CA LYS A 49 -2.20 -7.73 7.84
C LYS A 49 -2.19 -9.25 7.65
N ALA A 50 -3.36 -9.86 7.49
CA ALA A 50 -3.48 -11.30 7.25
C ALA A 50 -2.73 -11.75 5.98
N ALA A 51 -2.76 -10.97 4.90
CA ALA A 51 -2.01 -11.26 3.69
C ALA A 51 -0.49 -11.19 3.92
N SER A 52 -0.02 -10.17 4.65
CA SER A 52 1.40 -9.96 4.99
C SER A 52 1.98 -11.04 5.91
N GLU A 53 1.15 -11.58 6.82
CA GLU A 53 1.55 -12.64 7.75
C GLU A 53 1.38 -14.04 7.15
N GLY A 54 0.62 -14.17 6.07
CA GLY A 54 0.31 -15.43 5.40
C GLY A 54 0.94 -15.52 3.98
N PRO A 55 0.11 -15.49 2.91
CA PRO A 55 0.55 -15.82 1.56
C PRO A 55 1.63 -14.89 0.99
N LEU A 56 1.76 -13.66 1.51
CA LEU A 56 2.75 -12.68 1.04
C LEU A 56 3.88 -12.47 2.05
N LYS A 57 4.05 -13.37 3.01
CA LYS A 57 5.11 -13.26 4.02
C LYS A 57 6.49 -13.18 3.37
N GLY A 58 7.26 -12.17 3.76
CA GLY A 58 8.59 -11.86 3.20
C GLY A 58 8.57 -10.99 1.94
N ILE A 59 7.39 -10.80 1.32
CA ILE A 59 7.19 -9.87 0.19
C ILE A 59 6.46 -8.61 0.66
N MET A 60 5.38 -8.78 1.42
CA MET A 60 4.58 -7.70 2.00
C MET A 60 4.79 -7.63 3.51
N GLY A 61 4.99 -6.41 4.02
CA GLY A 61 5.01 -6.08 5.44
C GLY A 61 3.77 -5.28 5.86
N TYR A 62 3.57 -5.19 7.16
CA TYR A 62 2.52 -4.41 7.80
C TYR A 62 3.08 -3.78 9.07
N THR A 63 2.80 -2.50 9.30
CA THR A 63 3.21 -1.79 10.53
C THR A 63 2.09 -0.88 11.04
N GLU A 64 2.03 -0.74 12.37
CA GLU A 64 1.19 0.23 13.09
C GLU A 64 2.08 1.23 13.88
N ASP A 65 3.39 1.18 13.69
CA ASP A 65 4.33 2.09 14.36
C ASP A 65 4.37 3.45 13.66
N ASP A 66 4.73 4.50 14.39
CA ASP A 66 4.88 5.85 13.82
C ASP A 66 6.24 5.98 13.11
N VAL A 67 6.31 5.41 11.91
CA VAL A 67 7.53 5.25 11.11
C VAL A 67 7.77 6.40 10.14
N VAL A 68 9.04 6.54 9.72
CA VAL A 68 9.49 7.42 8.65
C VAL A 68 10.31 6.65 7.62
N SER A 69 10.64 7.29 6.48
CA SER A 69 11.30 6.59 5.36
C SER A 69 12.63 5.92 5.73
N THR A 70 13.40 6.49 6.65
CA THR A 70 14.71 5.94 7.06
C THR A 70 14.60 4.62 7.81
N ASP A 71 13.45 4.34 8.44
CA ASP A 71 13.23 3.11 9.21
C ASP A 71 13.21 1.86 8.32
N PHE A 72 13.03 2.04 7.01
CA PHE A 72 12.98 0.96 6.02
C PHE A 72 14.27 0.83 5.19
N VAL A 73 15.32 1.58 5.51
CA VAL A 73 16.61 1.45 4.81
C VAL A 73 17.20 0.06 5.10
N GLY A 74 17.39 -0.73 4.04
CA GLY A 74 17.90 -2.09 4.14
C GLY A 74 16.84 -3.16 4.38
N ASP A 75 15.56 -2.79 4.43
CA ASP A 75 14.47 -3.77 4.45
C ASP A 75 14.40 -4.52 3.10
N SER A 76 14.28 -5.85 3.16
CA SER A 76 14.28 -6.71 1.97
C SER A 76 12.89 -6.95 1.39
N ARG A 77 11.82 -6.52 2.07
CA ARG A 77 10.44 -6.68 1.61
C ARG A 77 10.16 -5.74 0.44
N SER A 78 9.23 -6.12 -0.43
CA SER A 78 8.88 -5.36 -1.63
C SER A 78 7.91 -4.21 -1.34
N SER A 79 7.10 -4.32 -0.29
CA SER A 79 6.08 -3.34 0.09
C SER A 79 5.79 -3.49 1.58
N ILE A 80 5.63 -2.39 2.31
CA ILE A 80 5.36 -2.39 3.75
C ILE A 80 4.20 -1.43 3.98
N PHE A 81 3.02 -1.97 4.27
CA PHE A 81 1.84 -1.15 4.48
C PHE A 81 1.90 -0.41 5.82
N ASP A 82 1.78 0.91 5.76
CA ASP A 82 1.67 1.79 6.93
C ASP A 82 0.20 2.02 7.27
N ALA A 83 -0.24 1.40 8.36
CA ALA A 83 -1.63 1.39 8.79
C ALA A 83 -2.12 2.72 9.38
N LYS A 84 -1.21 3.63 9.74
CA LYS A 84 -1.57 4.94 10.33
C LYS A 84 -1.43 6.08 9.34
N ALA A 85 -0.63 5.93 8.28
CA ALA A 85 -0.45 6.97 7.26
C ALA A 85 -1.59 7.03 6.23
N GLY A 86 -2.36 5.95 6.03
CA GLY A 86 -3.51 5.94 5.13
C GLY A 86 -4.78 6.54 5.75
N ILE A 87 -5.81 6.74 4.91
CA ILE A 87 -7.10 7.29 5.34
C ILE A 87 -8.24 6.83 4.44
N ALA A 88 -9.43 6.64 5.00
CA ALA A 88 -10.66 6.40 4.26
C ALA A 88 -11.53 7.66 4.23
N LEU A 89 -11.99 8.05 3.04
CA LEU A 89 -12.98 9.12 2.90
C LEU A 89 -14.39 8.58 3.17
N ASN A 90 -14.68 7.38 2.66
CA ASN A 90 -15.92 6.64 2.90
C ASN A 90 -15.65 5.14 2.65
N LYS A 91 -16.68 4.29 2.84
CA LYS A 91 -16.55 2.83 2.70
C LYS A 91 -16.00 2.38 1.34
N ALA A 92 -16.19 3.16 0.28
CA ALA A 92 -15.75 2.80 -1.06
C ALA A 92 -14.49 3.56 -1.51
N PHE A 93 -13.98 4.54 -0.78
CA PHE A 93 -12.89 5.40 -1.27
C PHE A 93 -11.79 5.56 -0.23
N HIS A 94 -10.61 5.01 -0.56
CA HIS A 94 -9.51 4.81 0.37
C HIS A 94 -8.20 5.32 -0.20
N LYS A 95 -7.34 5.80 0.69
CA LYS A 95 -5.93 6.10 0.46
C LYS A 95 -5.10 5.13 1.30
N LEU A 96 -4.26 4.35 0.63
CA LEU A 96 -3.39 3.33 1.23
C LEU A 96 -1.93 3.75 1.02
N VAL A 97 -1.13 3.65 2.08
CA VAL A 97 0.29 4.05 2.06
C VAL A 97 1.17 2.82 2.25
N SER A 98 2.20 2.69 1.42
CA SER A 98 3.20 1.61 1.50
C SER A 98 4.57 2.05 0.99
#